data_AF-A0A949UTM9-F1
#
_entry.id   AF-A0A949UTM9-F1
#
_cell.length_a   1.000
_cell.length_b   1.000
_cell.length_c   1.000
_cell.angle_alpha   90.00
_cell.angle_beta   90.00
_cell.angle_gamma   90.00
#
_symmetry.space_group_name_H-M   'P 1'
#
loop_
_entity.id
_entity.type
_entity.pdbx_description
1 polymer ?
#
loop_
_entity_poly.entity_id
_entity_poly.type
_entity_poly.pdbx_seq_one_letter_code
_entity_poly.pdbx_strand_id
1 'polypeptide(L)'
;MVVISARMRAGLSKSIAERPEAGSVLGRLHILFPDHISYAHYQAGIRYGEDYCRYYALSGIPYPSARAHDMTRIHGLGIDKPEKAKEARDRINALGEEIRKVDRSGRPVASVIRKVCILDEDTGMHMPHMVRFLANGLDALVDFYGIDRRAEPKDLTNE
;
A
#
# COMPACT_ATOMS: atom_id res chain seq x y z
N MET A 1 -1.62 -10.23 21.40
CA MET A 1 -3.03 -10.63 21.66
C MET A 1 -4.07 -9.57 21.25
N VAL A 2 -3.95 -8.31 21.69
CA VAL A 2 -4.96 -7.25 21.41
C VAL A 2 -5.22 -7.02 19.90
N VAL A 3 -4.16 -7.03 19.07
CA VAL A 3 -4.23 -6.81 17.62
C VAL A 3 -4.97 -7.94 16.88
N ILE A 4 -4.69 -9.20 17.24
CA ILE A 4 -5.35 -10.38 16.66
C ILE A 4 -6.84 -10.38 17.02
N SER A 5 -7.16 -10.08 18.29
CA SER A 5 -8.55 -9.97 18.73
C SER A 5 -9.32 -8.84 18.04
N ALA A 6 -8.68 -7.70 17.75
CA ALA A 6 -9.31 -6.61 17.00
C ALA A 6 -9.61 -6.99 15.54
N ARG A 7 -8.69 -7.72 14.90
CA ARG A 7 -8.85 -8.27 13.55
C ARG A 7 -9.96 -9.32 13.46
N MET A 8 -10.06 -10.18 14.47
CA MET A 8 -11.15 -11.16 14.57
C MET A 8 -12.51 -10.48 14.78
N ARG A 9 -12.59 -9.40 15.57
CA ARG A 9 -13.82 -8.59 15.71
C ARG A 9 -14.25 -7.91 14.40
N ALA A 10 -13.30 -7.65 13.50
CA ALA A 10 -13.57 -7.14 12.15
C ALA A 10 -14.02 -8.24 11.16
N GLY A 11 -14.22 -9.48 11.62
CA GLY A 11 -14.77 -10.58 10.81
C GLY A 11 -13.73 -11.51 10.18
N LEU A 12 -12.44 -11.39 10.52
CA LEU A 12 -11.40 -12.28 10.01
C LEU A 12 -11.32 -13.58 10.81
N SER A 13 -11.09 -14.70 10.12
CA SER A 13 -10.78 -15.97 10.79
C SER A 13 -9.48 -15.87 11.57
N LYS A 14 -9.31 -16.70 12.61
CA LYS A 14 -8.13 -16.67 13.47
C LYS A 14 -6.82 -16.88 12.68
N SER A 15 -6.82 -17.81 11.73
CA SER A 15 -5.66 -18.09 10.86
C SER A 15 -5.26 -16.91 9.97
N ILE A 16 -6.23 -16.07 9.56
CA ILE A 16 -5.99 -14.85 8.79
C ILE A 16 -5.57 -13.70 9.71
N ALA A 17 -6.20 -13.57 10.89
CA ALA A 17 -5.91 -12.49 11.84
C ALA A 17 -4.48 -12.54 12.40
N GLU A 18 -3.89 -13.73 12.48
CA GLU A 18 -2.51 -13.98 12.91
C GLU A 18 -1.46 -13.55 11.88
N ARG A 19 -1.83 -13.46 10.59
CA ARG A 19 -0.92 -12.98 9.53
C ARG A 19 -0.62 -11.49 9.70
N PRO A 20 0.66 -11.06 9.68
CA PRO A 20 1.02 -9.65 9.73
C PRO A 20 0.29 -8.80 8.67
N GLU A 21 0.15 -9.35 7.46
CA GLU A 21 -0.44 -8.69 6.29
C GLU A 21 -1.92 -8.34 6.50
N ALA A 22 -2.65 -9.06 7.35
CA ALA A 22 -4.06 -8.78 7.64
C ALA A 22 -4.30 -7.39 8.28
N GLY A 23 -3.22 -6.70 8.68
CA GLY A 23 -3.26 -5.34 9.22
C GLY A 23 -3.66 -4.24 8.25
N SER A 24 -3.57 -4.47 6.93
CA SER A 24 -3.97 -3.49 5.91
C SER A 24 -5.00 -4.05 4.94
N VAL A 25 -5.74 -3.18 4.26
CA VAL A 25 -6.64 -3.55 3.15
C VAL A 25 -5.87 -4.33 2.10
N LEU A 26 -4.72 -3.84 1.66
CA LEU A 26 -3.91 -4.50 0.64
C LEU A 26 -3.51 -5.92 1.06
N GLY A 27 -3.07 -6.11 2.30
CA GLY A 27 -2.67 -7.43 2.77
C GLY A 27 -3.86 -8.37 2.96
N ARG A 28 -5.05 -7.87 3.34
CA ARG A 28 -6.29 -8.66 3.28
C ARG A 28 -6.65 -9.07 1.86
N LEU A 29 -6.51 -8.17 0.88
CA LEU A 29 -6.76 -8.49 -0.53
C LEU A 29 -5.77 -9.52 -1.07
N HIS A 30 -4.49 -9.45 -0.68
CA HIS A 30 -3.51 -10.48 -0.98
C HIS A 30 -3.90 -11.85 -0.41
N ILE A 31 -4.38 -11.88 0.83
CA ILE A 31 -4.81 -13.13 1.49
C ILE A 31 -6.07 -13.72 0.83
N LEU A 32 -7.04 -12.87 0.49
CA LEU A 32 -8.34 -13.30 -0.04
C LEU A 32 -8.34 -13.59 -1.54
N PHE A 33 -7.47 -12.92 -2.31
CA PHE A 33 -7.40 -13.02 -3.76
C PHE A 33 -5.96 -13.31 -4.23
N PRO A 34 -5.32 -14.41 -3.79
CA PRO A 34 -3.91 -14.70 -4.10
C PRO A 34 -3.64 -14.88 -5.60
N ASP A 35 -4.64 -15.33 -6.38
CA ASP A 35 -4.56 -15.48 -7.84
C ASP A 35 -4.57 -14.13 -8.59
N HIS A 36 -4.86 -13.03 -7.90
CA HIS A 36 -4.92 -11.68 -8.48
C HIS A 36 -3.92 -10.73 -7.84
N ILE A 37 -3.66 -10.89 -6.54
CA ILE A 37 -2.75 -10.05 -5.77
C ILE A 37 -1.68 -10.97 -5.16
N SER A 38 -0.57 -11.12 -5.88
CA SER A 38 0.58 -11.91 -5.44
C SER A 38 1.31 -11.24 -4.27
N TYR A 39 2.27 -11.96 -3.69
CA TYR A 39 3.12 -11.38 -2.66
C TYR A 39 4.02 -10.25 -3.20
N ALA A 40 4.47 -10.33 -4.46
CA ALA A 40 5.17 -9.24 -5.14
C ALA A 40 4.29 -7.97 -5.23
N HIS A 41 3.01 -8.13 -5.56
CA HIS A 41 2.05 -7.02 -5.55
C HIS A 41 1.89 -6.40 -4.16
N TYR A 42 1.80 -7.24 -3.12
CA TYR A 42 1.75 -6.76 -1.73
C TYR A 42 3.00 -5.93 -1.37
N GLN A 43 4.20 -6.44 -1.65
CA GLN A 43 5.45 -5.72 -1.39
C GLN A 43 5.53 -4.38 -2.15
N ALA A 44 5.13 -4.37 -3.43
CA ALA A 44 5.11 -3.16 -4.25
C ALA A 44 4.17 -2.10 -3.67
N GLY A 45 2.97 -2.50 -3.26
CA GLY A 45 1.99 -1.58 -2.67
C GLY A 45 2.40 -1.04 -1.30
N ILE A 46 3.09 -1.84 -0.46
CA ILE A 46 3.65 -1.36 0.81
C ILE A 46 4.73 -0.30 0.56
N ARG A 47 5.71 -0.57 -0.32
CA ARG A 47 6.75 0.41 -0.67
C ARG A 47 6.18 1.69 -1.26
N TYR A 48 5.12 1.57 -2.06
CA TYR A 48 4.40 2.72 -2.61
C TYR A 48 3.75 3.57 -1.51
N GLY A 49 3.10 2.94 -0.52
CA GLY A 49 2.56 3.63 0.65
C GLY A 49 3.66 4.34 1.46
N GLU A 50 4.79 3.66 1.69
CA GLU A 50 5.94 4.22 2.41
C GLU A 50 6.55 5.44 1.72
N ASP A 51 6.70 5.41 0.38
CA ASP A 51 7.18 6.54 -0.40
C ASP A 51 6.24 7.76 -0.26
N TYR A 52 4.91 7.54 -0.26
CA TYR A 52 3.93 8.61 -0.03
C TYR A 52 3.92 9.12 1.41
N CYS A 53 4.03 8.24 2.41
CA CYS A 53 4.19 8.63 3.82
C CYS A 53 5.41 9.53 3.99
N ARG A 54 6.55 9.14 3.40
CA ARG A 54 7.79 9.91 3.44
C ARG A 54 7.63 11.27 2.75
N TYR A 55 7.01 11.30 1.58
CA TYR A 55 6.74 12.55 0.86
C TYR A 55 5.88 13.51 1.68
N TYR A 56 4.78 13.03 2.26
CA TYR A 56 3.88 13.86 3.06
C TYR A 56 4.56 14.37 4.34
N ALA A 57 5.32 13.51 5.04
CA ALA A 57 6.08 13.90 6.21
C ALA A 57 7.13 14.99 5.92
N LEU A 58 7.87 14.87 4.81
CA LEU A 58 8.90 15.84 4.42
C LEU A 58 8.32 17.14 3.83
N SER A 59 7.13 17.08 3.24
CA SER A 59 6.47 18.24 2.63
C SER A 59 5.58 19.01 3.63
N GLY A 60 5.43 18.52 4.85
CA GLY A 60 4.51 19.09 5.85
C GLY A 60 3.02 18.93 5.50
N ILE A 61 2.70 18.05 4.56
CA ILE A 61 1.32 17.77 4.15
C ILE A 61 0.74 16.74 5.14
N PRO A 62 -0.41 17.00 5.78
CA PRO A 62 -1.04 16.03 6.65
C PRO A 62 -1.43 14.76 5.86
N TYR A 63 -1.14 13.59 6.43
CA TYR A 63 -1.47 12.31 5.79
C TYR A 63 -3.00 12.13 5.68
N PRO A 64 -3.53 11.67 4.53
CA PRO A 64 -4.96 11.73 4.22
C PRO A 64 -5.86 10.71 4.94
N SER A 65 -5.32 9.73 5.68
CA SER A 65 -6.12 8.73 6.40
C SER A 65 -5.80 8.70 7.89
N ALA A 66 -6.82 8.92 8.72
CA ALA A 66 -6.75 8.81 10.18
C ALA A 66 -6.78 7.36 10.70
N ARG A 67 -7.11 6.39 9.82
CA ARG A 67 -7.16 4.95 10.16
C ARG A 67 -5.79 4.29 10.20
N ALA A 68 -4.79 4.90 9.57
CA ALA A 68 -3.38 4.57 9.78
C ALA A 68 -2.95 5.14 11.14
N HIS A 69 -3.30 4.45 12.23
CA HIS A 69 -2.92 4.86 13.57
C HIS A 69 -1.40 4.71 13.79
N ASP A 70 -0.73 5.86 13.61
CA ASP A 70 0.62 6.27 14.05
C ASP A 70 1.85 5.61 13.35
N MET A 71 2.51 6.35 12.45
CA MET A 71 3.85 5.97 11.95
C MET A 71 5.00 6.85 12.48
N THR A 72 4.73 7.98 13.13
CA THR A 72 5.58 8.66 14.14
C THR A 72 4.93 10.00 14.50
N ARG A 73 4.19 10.04 15.62
CA ARG A 73 3.89 11.21 16.47
C ARG A 73 4.38 12.57 15.96
N ILE A 74 3.41 13.36 15.50
CA ILE A 74 3.42 14.80 15.27
C ILE A 74 4.48 15.52 16.11
N HIS A 75 5.61 15.90 15.51
CA HIS A 75 6.43 17.01 15.98
C HIS A 75 6.66 17.94 14.80
N GLY A 76 6.04 19.12 14.88
CA GLY A 76 6.48 20.28 14.12
C GLY A 76 7.93 20.56 14.50
N LEU A 77 8.82 20.27 13.58
CA LEU A 77 10.17 20.80 13.46
C LEU A 77 10.54 20.42 12.03
N GLY A 78 10.32 21.38 11.12
CA GLY A 78 10.83 21.30 9.77
C GLY A 78 12.31 21.00 9.87
N ILE A 79 12.68 19.74 9.65
CA ILE A 79 14.05 19.46 9.31
C ILE A 79 14.15 19.98 7.88
N ASP A 80 14.68 21.20 7.72
CA ASP A 80 15.05 21.82 6.46
C ASP A 80 16.06 20.90 5.75
N LYS A 81 15.54 19.83 5.15
CA LYS A 81 16.23 18.95 4.22
C LYS A 81 15.56 19.15 2.87
N PRO A 82 15.69 20.35 2.26
CA PRO A 82 15.06 20.67 0.99
C PRO A 82 15.44 19.64 -0.08
N GLU A 83 16.67 19.14 -0.07
CA GLU A 83 17.13 18.09 -0.96
C GLU A 83 16.35 16.78 -0.78
N LYS A 84 16.12 16.34 0.47
CA LYS A 84 15.34 15.10 0.71
C LYS A 84 13.86 15.26 0.37
N ALA A 85 13.30 16.45 0.57
CA ALA A 85 11.94 16.75 0.17
C ALA A 85 11.81 16.76 -1.36
N LYS A 86 12.81 17.31 -2.06
CA LYS A 86 12.91 17.27 -3.52
C LYS A 86 13.06 15.85 -4.04
N GLU A 87 13.97 15.04 -3.49
CA GLU A 87 14.13 13.62 -3.84
C GLU A 87 12.82 12.84 -3.64
N ALA A 88 12.13 13.04 -2.52
CA ALA A 88 10.85 12.38 -2.26
C ALA A 88 9.78 12.84 -3.27
N ARG A 89 9.73 14.13 -3.60
CA ARG A 89 8.81 14.66 -4.62
C ARG A 89 9.10 14.07 -6.00
N ASP A 90 10.37 14.03 -6.41
CA ASP A 90 10.79 13.48 -7.70
C ASP A 90 10.47 11.98 -7.78
N ARG A 91 10.64 11.25 -6.67
CA ARG A 91 10.24 9.84 -6.55
C ARG A 91 8.73 9.65 -6.76
N ILE A 92 7.90 10.44 -6.08
CA ILE A 92 6.44 10.39 -6.23
C ILE A 92 6.00 10.79 -7.64
N ASN A 93 6.65 11.78 -8.25
CA ASN A 93 6.36 12.16 -9.62
C ASN A 93 6.65 11.01 -10.60
N ALA A 94 7.80 10.35 -10.46
CA ALA A 94 8.18 9.20 -11.29
C ALA A 94 7.17 8.04 -11.14
N LEU A 95 6.79 7.71 -9.90
CA LEU A 95 5.72 6.74 -9.62
C LEU A 95 4.39 7.11 -10.27
N GLY A 96 4.01 8.39 -10.18
CA GLY A 96 2.78 8.91 -10.80
C GLY A 96 2.80 8.87 -12.32
N GLU A 97 3.97 8.97 -12.96
CA GLU A 97 4.12 8.74 -14.41
C GLU A 97 3.92 7.27 -14.76
N GLU A 98 4.53 6.33 -14.01
CA GLU A 98 4.35 4.89 -14.26
C GLU A 98 2.89 4.45 -14.13
N ILE A 99 2.20 4.93 -13.09
CA ILE A 99 0.77 4.65 -12.91
C ILE A 99 -0.05 5.24 -14.07
N ARG A 100 0.27 6.45 -14.54
CA ARG A 100 -0.43 7.06 -15.68
C ARG A 100 -0.29 6.26 -16.97
N LYS A 101 0.83 5.56 -17.19
CA LYS A 101 0.99 4.70 -18.38
C LYS A 101 -0.01 3.54 -18.42
N VAL A 102 -0.41 3.03 -17.25
CA VAL A 102 -1.40 1.95 -17.14
C VAL A 102 -2.83 2.47 -16.91
N ASP A 103 -2.97 3.74 -16.53
CA ASP A 103 -4.26 4.41 -16.30
C ASP A 103 -4.85 4.96 -17.61
N ARG A 104 -5.56 4.10 -18.35
CA ARG A 104 -6.21 4.44 -19.63
C ARG A 104 -7.56 5.12 -19.40
N SER A 105 -7.98 5.96 -20.36
CA SER A 105 -9.29 6.62 -20.36
C SER A 105 -10.44 5.65 -19.99
N GLY A 106 -11.17 5.98 -18.94
CA GLY A 106 -12.29 5.19 -18.41
C GLY A 106 -11.94 4.09 -17.40
N ARG A 107 -10.64 3.86 -17.12
CA ARG A 107 -10.19 2.98 -16.03
C ARG A 107 -9.69 3.86 -14.87
N PRO A 108 -10.04 3.57 -13.61
CA PRO A 108 -9.64 4.39 -12.47
C PRO A 108 -8.42 3.79 -11.73
N VAL A 109 -7.35 3.40 -12.43
CA VAL A 109 -6.23 2.65 -11.82
C VAL A 109 -5.55 3.49 -10.73
N ALA A 110 -5.20 4.75 -11.00
CA ALA A 110 -4.56 5.62 -10.00
C ALA A 110 -5.44 5.82 -8.75
N SER A 111 -6.76 5.97 -8.95
CA SER A 111 -7.72 6.11 -7.86
C SER A 111 -7.78 4.87 -6.99
N VAL A 112 -7.81 3.68 -7.60
CA VAL A 112 -7.88 2.40 -6.88
C VAL A 112 -6.60 2.13 -6.09
N ILE A 113 -5.42 2.33 -6.69
CA ILE A 113 -4.15 2.15 -5.98
C ILE A 113 -4.07 3.11 -4.79
N ARG A 114 -4.40 4.39 -4.99
CA ARG A 114 -4.39 5.39 -3.91
C ARG A 114 -5.33 4.98 -2.78
N LYS A 115 -6.54 4.55 -3.10
CA LYS A 115 -7.53 4.10 -2.12
C LYS A 115 -7.00 2.96 -1.26
N VAL A 116 -6.40 1.95 -1.88
CA VAL A 116 -5.95 0.74 -1.19
C VAL A 116 -4.61 0.92 -0.48
N CYS A 117 -3.61 1.51 -1.16
CA CYS A 117 -2.23 1.54 -0.67
C CYS A 117 -1.91 2.78 0.18
N ILE A 118 -2.68 3.87 0.04
CA ILE A 118 -2.44 5.13 0.77
C ILE A 118 -3.55 5.36 1.80
N LEU A 119 -4.82 5.27 1.38
CA LEU A 119 -5.96 5.57 2.27
C LEU A 119 -6.35 4.40 3.18
N ASP A 120 -5.91 3.19 2.86
CA ASP A 120 -6.31 1.94 3.52
C ASP A 120 -7.84 1.73 3.51
N GLU A 121 -8.44 1.94 2.34
CA GLU A 121 -9.88 1.79 2.10
C GLU A 121 -10.18 0.64 1.15
N ASP A 122 -11.20 -0.17 1.47
CA ASP A 122 -11.64 -1.33 0.67
C ASP A 122 -12.94 -1.07 -0.11
N THR A 123 -13.44 0.17 -0.12
CA THR A 123 -14.70 0.54 -0.78
C THR A 123 -14.69 0.16 -2.27
N GLY A 124 -15.55 -0.79 -2.64
CA GLY A 124 -15.70 -1.30 -4.01
C GLY A 124 -14.76 -2.46 -4.36
N MET A 125 -13.86 -2.88 -3.47
CA MET A 125 -12.91 -3.98 -3.73
C MET A 125 -13.57 -5.36 -3.75
N HIS A 126 -14.86 -5.47 -3.39
CA HIS A 126 -15.66 -6.67 -3.62
C HIS A 126 -15.97 -6.89 -5.11
N MET A 127 -15.79 -5.89 -5.97
CA MET A 127 -16.06 -5.99 -7.40
C MET A 127 -14.82 -6.51 -8.15
N PRO A 128 -14.91 -7.60 -8.95
CA PRO A 128 -13.74 -8.21 -9.60
C PRO A 128 -12.97 -7.27 -10.53
N HIS A 129 -13.67 -6.37 -11.22
CA HIS A 129 -13.02 -5.40 -12.10
C HIS A 129 -12.17 -4.37 -11.34
N MET A 130 -12.53 -4.04 -10.10
CA MET A 130 -11.76 -3.14 -9.24
C MET A 130 -10.47 -3.82 -8.77
N VAL A 131 -10.53 -5.10 -8.41
CA VAL A 131 -9.33 -5.92 -8.11
C VAL A 131 -8.42 -6.00 -9.33
N ARG A 132 -8.97 -6.15 -10.54
CA ARG A 132 -8.18 -6.14 -11.77
C ARG A 132 -7.51 -4.79 -12.04
N PHE A 133 -8.19 -3.67 -11.76
CA PHE A 133 -7.56 -2.34 -11.86
C PHE A 133 -6.43 -2.16 -10.85
N LEU A 134 -6.62 -2.64 -9.62
CA LEU A 134 -5.57 -2.66 -8.61
C LEU A 134 -4.37 -3.49 -9.08
N ALA A 135 -4.60 -4.72 -9.56
CA ALA A 135 -3.54 -5.62 -10.02
C ALA A 135 -2.70 -4.99 -11.14
N ASN A 136 -3.34 -4.42 -12.18
CA ASN A 136 -2.62 -3.71 -13.26
C ASN A 136 -1.75 -2.56 -12.74
N GLY A 137 -2.22 -1.87 -11.71
CA GLY A 137 -1.48 -0.82 -11.03
C GLY A 137 -0.27 -1.34 -10.26
N LEU A 138 -0.48 -2.43 -9.51
CA LEU A 138 0.57 -3.09 -8.73
C LEU A 138 1.62 -3.75 -9.63
N ASP A 139 1.25 -4.25 -10.81
CA ASP A 139 2.19 -4.74 -11.84
C ASP A 139 3.18 -3.63 -12.24
N ALA A 140 2.67 -2.43 -12.55
CA ALA A 140 3.53 -1.29 -12.89
C ALA A 140 4.48 -0.91 -11.74
N LEU A 141 4.01 -1.04 -10.50
CA LEU A 141 4.85 -0.78 -9.32
C LEU A 141 5.88 -1.88 -9.09
N VAL A 142 5.52 -3.16 -9.29
CA VAL A 142 6.46 -4.29 -9.24
C VAL A 142 7.60 -4.05 -10.22
N ASP A 143 7.29 -3.67 -11.45
CA ASP A 143 8.28 -3.37 -12.48
C ASP A 143 9.14 -2.16 -12.10
N PHE A 144 8.52 -1.07 -11.61
CA PHE A 144 9.24 0.13 -11.18
C PHE A 144 10.21 -0.12 -10.00
N TYR A 145 9.81 -0.95 -9.03
CA TYR A 145 10.64 -1.29 -7.88
C TYR A 145 11.61 -2.45 -8.16
N GLY A 146 11.54 -3.10 -9.33
CA GLY A 146 12.35 -4.26 -9.68
C GLY A 146 12.12 -5.45 -8.75
N ILE A 147 10.88 -5.65 -8.29
CA ILE A 147 10.53 -6.75 -7.39
C ILE A 147 10.40 -8.04 -8.21
N ASP A 148 10.96 -9.15 -7.70
CA ASP A 148 10.76 -10.45 -8.31
C ASP A 148 9.28 -10.86 -8.24
N ARG A 149 8.65 -11.09 -9.39
CA ARG A 149 7.26 -11.53 -9.49
C ARG A 149 7.01 -12.89 -8.84
N ARG A 150 8.06 -13.69 -8.64
CA ARG A 150 8.04 -14.99 -7.96
C ARG A 150 8.40 -14.89 -6.47
N ALA A 151 8.51 -13.68 -5.93
CA ALA A 151 8.76 -13.51 -4.50
C ALA A 151 7.69 -14.24 -3.68
N GLU A 152 8.13 -15.06 -2.74
CA GLU A 152 7.28 -15.74 -1.77
C GLU A 152 7.43 -15.08 -0.39
N PRO A 153 6.39 -15.16 0.47
CA PRO A 153 6.52 -14.73 1.86
C PRO A 153 7.66 -15.50 2.52
N LYS A 154 8.57 -14.80 3.19
CA LYS A 154 9.54 -15.50 4.05
C LYS A 154 8.77 -16.19 5.17
N ASP A 155 9.06 -17.47 5.40
CA ASP A 155 8.54 -18.17 6.56
C ASP A 155 8.90 -17.38 7.82
N LEU A 156 7.91 -17.21 8.70
CA LEU A 156 8.09 -16.61 10.02
C LEU A 156 8.95 -17.59 10.84
N THR A 157 10.26 -17.52 10.67
CA THR A 157 11.21 -18.17 11.56
C THR A 157 11.12 -17.42 12.89
N ASN A 158 10.65 -18.14 13.91
CA ASN A 158 10.64 -17.65 15.28
C ASN A 158 12.10 -17.59 15.76
N GLU A 159 12.79 -16.48 15.52
CA GLU A 159 13.97 -16.08 16.30
C GLU A 159 13.58 -15.03 17.35
#